data_AF-K0AZI3-F1
#
_entry.id   AF-K0AZI3-F1
#
_cell.length_a   1.000
_cell.length_b   1.000
_cell.length_c   1.000
_cell.angle_alpha   90.00
_cell.angle_beta   90.00
_cell.angle_gamma   90.00
#
_symmetry.space_group_name_H-M   'P 1'
#
loop_
_entity.id
_entity.type
_entity.pdbx_description
1 polymer ?
#
loop_
_entity_poly.entity_id
_entity_poly.type
_entity_poly.pdbx_seq_one_letter_code
_entity_poly.pdbx_strand_id
1 'polypeptide(L)'
;MNMQKQILVVNKETEEKLEEITFNCGYNIAFTNLTDDGSIRHVRSLDNGKFGEKHWIISYIYKPIAEKLVKKYQELRHIRPTRILFIEEMDWIPPDSIKPKKHWVAKASKANKHLSSMIGYDYVMETRSYFIERISRSQIIELLCHELRQIDEYGDIASHDVED
;
A
#
# COMPACT_ATOMS: atom_id res chain seq x y z
N MET A 1 5.05 3.37 -23.11
CA MET A 1 5.22 1.95 -23.44
C MET A 1 4.97 1.16 -22.16
N ASN A 2 4.04 0.20 -22.18
CA ASN A 2 3.90 -0.74 -21.06
C ASN A 2 5.14 -1.64 -21.03
N MET A 3 5.95 -1.50 -19.99
CA MET A 3 7.17 -2.29 -19.82
C MET A 3 6.78 -3.72 -19.40
N GLN A 4 7.09 -4.71 -20.22
CA GLN A 4 6.96 -6.11 -19.84
C GLN A 4 8.08 -6.48 -18.86
N LYS A 5 7.72 -7.28 -17.86
CA LYS A 5 8.59 -7.83 -16.82
C LYS A 5 8.48 -9.35 -16.84
N GLN A 6 9.50 -10.01 -16.32
CA GLN A 6 9.59 -11.47 -16.28
C GLN A 6 10.07 -11.94 -14.91
N ILE A 7 9.47 -13.00 -14.38
CA ILE A 7 9.97 -13.80 -13.27
C ILE A 7 10.40 -15.15 -13.84
N LEU A 8 11.60 -15.59 -13.46
CA LEU A 8 12.17 -16.86 -13.90
C LEU A 8 12.68 -17.63 -12.68
N VAL A 9 12.23 -18.86 -12.52
CA VAL A 9 12.78 -19.82 -11.54
C VAL A 9 13.69 -20.77 -12.32
N VAL A 10 14.97 -20.81 -11.95
CA VAL A 10 15.99 -21.59 -12.64
C VAL A 10 16.64 -22.54 -11.65
N ASN A 11 16.78 -23.80 -12.05
CA ASN A 11 17.68 -24.72 -11.36
C ASN A 11 19.12 -24.30 -11.66
N LYS A 12 19.84 -23.82 -10.64
CA LYS A 12 21.20 -23.30 -10.81
C LYS A 12 22.22 -24.38 -11.18
N GLU A 13 21.94 -25.66 -10.91
CA GLU A 13 22.84 -26.77 -11.20
C GLU A 13 22.69 -27.26 -12.65
N THR A 14 21.46 -27.33 -13.16
CA THR A 14 21.16 -27.84 -14.51
C THR A 14 20.93 -26.74 -15.54
N GLU A 15 20.84 -25.48 -15.11
CA GLU A 15 20.39 -24.32 -15.90
C GLU A 15 18.97 -24.46 -16.48
N GLU A 16 18.21 -25.45 -16.01
CA GLU A 16 16.84 -25.69 -16.42
C GLU A 16 15.90 -24.59 -15.92
N LYS A 17 15.09 -24.04 -16.82
CA LYS A 17 14.02 -23.12 -16.48
C LYS A 17 12.82 -23.90 -15.94
N LEU A 18 12.58 -23.78 -14.64
CA LEU A 18 11.48 -24.47 -13.95
C LEU A 18 10.16 -23.72 -14.12
N GLU A 19 10.19 -22.39 -14.05
CA GLU A 19 9.01 -21.54 -14.22
C GLU A 19 9.37 -20.24 -14.93
N GLU A 20 8.49 -19.77 -15.82
CA GLU A 20 8.64 -18.51 -16.54
C GLU A 20 7.29 -17.77 -16.60
N ILE A 21 7.23 -16.59 -15.98
CA ILE A 21 6.00 -15.79 -15.88
C ILE A 21 6.27 -14.40 -16.43
N THR A 22 5.50 -14.00 -17.45
CA THR A 22 5.55 -12.65 -18.04
C THR A 22 4.36 -11.83 -17.58
N PHE A 23 4.61 -10.59 -17.20
CA PHE A 23 3.59 -9.67 -16.67
C PHE A 23 3.94 -8.22 -16.98
N ASN A 24 3.00 -7.30 -16.76
CA ASN A 24 3.18 -5.87 -17.07
C ASN A 24 2.85 -4.95 -15.88
N CYS A 25 2.53 -5.54 -14.72
CA CYS A 25 2.09 -4.84 -13.52
C CYS A 25 3.12 -5.00 -12.37
N GLY A 26 2.62 -4.99 -11.13
CA GLY A 26 3.42 -5.24 -9.94
C GLY A 26 3.70 -6.72 -9.69
N TYR A 27 4.57 -7.01 -8.73
CA TYR A 27 4.85 -8.38 -8.28
C TYR A 27 4.94 -8.43 -6.75
N ASN A 28 4.63 -9.59 -6.19
CA ASN A 28 4.84 -9.91 -4.78
C ASN A 28 5.26 -11.37 -4.64
N ILE A 29 6.56 -11.59 -4.41
CA ILE A 29 7.17 -12.90 -4.35
C ILE A 29 7.56 -13.15 -2.89
N ALA A 30 7.00 -14.21 -2.31
CA ALA A 30 7.41 -14.72 -1.01
C ALA A 30 8.21 -16.02 -1.21
N PHE A 31 9.36 -16.14 -0.56
CA PHE A 31 10.21 -17.33 -0.64
C PHE A 31 10.91 -17.59 0.69
N THR A 32 11.35 -18.83 0.88
CA THR A 32 12.03 -19.32 2.08
C THR A 32 13.31 -20.05 1.70
N ASN A 33 14.20 -20.27 2.66
CA ASN A 33 15.38 -21.12 2.46
C ASN A 33 15.43 -22.21 3.53
N LEU A 34 16.15 -23.29 3.21
CA LEU A 34 16.49 -24.32 4.20
C LEU A 34 17.75 -23.97 5.01
N THR A 35 18.48 -22.93 4.59
CA THR A 35 19.79 -22.55 5.14
C THR A 35 19.73 -21.35 6.08
N ASP A 36 18.56 -20.73 6.22
CA ASP A 36 18.26 -19.78 7.29
C ASP A 36 17.27 -20.42 8.29
N ASP A 37 16.76 -19.63 9.22
CA ASP A 37 15.73 -20.04 10.20
C ASP A 37 14.34 -20.28 9.57
N GLY A 38 14.26 -20.48 8.26
CA GLY A 38 13.01 -20.61 7.51
C GLY A 38 12.27 -19.28 7.36
N SER A 39 12.96 -18.15 7.56
CA SER A 39 12.38 -16.81 7.44
C SER A 39 11.76 -16.58 6.07
N ILE A 40 10.51 -16.10 6.06
CA ILE A 40 9.83 -15.68 4.84
C ILE A 40 10.44 -14.37 4.36
N ARG A 41 11.02 -14.39 3.16
CA ARG A 41 11.59 -13.23 2.48
C ARG A 41 10.64 -12.74 1.41
N HIS A 42 10.66 -11.44 1.16
CA HIS A 42 9.75 -10.77 0.24
C HIS A 42 10.51 -9.95 -0.81
N VAL A 43 10.22 -10.20 -2.08
CA VAL A 43 10.64 -9.36 -3.20
C VAL A 43 9.36 -8.80 -3.84
N ARG A 44 9.16 -7.49 -3.72
CA ARG A 44 7.88 -6.86 -4.04
C ARG A 44 8.01 -5.50 -4.72
N SER A 45 7.11 -5.27 -5.66
CA SER A 45 6.79 -3.97 -6.26
C SER A 45 5.30 -3.99 -6.57
N LEU A 46 4.48 -4.08 -5.52
CA LEU A 46 3.03 -4.23 -5.63
C LEU A 46 2.40 -2.86 -5.93
N ASP A 47 2.58 -2.46 -7.19
CA ASP A 47 2.32 -1.11 -7.66
C ASP A 47 0.86 -0.92 -8.06
N ASN A 48 0.23 -1.95 -8.63
CA ASN A 48 -1.10 -1.91 -9.23
C ASN A 48 -1.76 -3.30 -9.26
N GLY A 49 -3.07 -3.41 -9.01
CA GLY A 49 -3.84 -4.65 -9.13
C GLY A 49 -5.13 -4.64 -8.30
N LYS A 50 -6.04 -5.59 -8.55
CA LYS A 50 -7.27 -5.74 -7.76
C LYS A 50 -6.93 -6.29 -6.37
N PHE A 51 -7.52 -5.73 -5.30
CA PHE A 51 -7.38 -6.20 -3.92
C PHE A 51 -8.76 -6.51 -3.34
N GLY A 52 -9.11 -7.80 -3.26
CA GLY A 52 -10.49 -8.17 -2.92
C GLY A 52 -11.49 -7.74 -4.00
N GLU A 53 -12.75 -7.54 -3.64
CA GLU A 53 -13.80 -7.21 -4.61
C GLU A 53 -13.87 -5.73 -4.96
N LYS A 54 -13.75 -4.87 -3.94
CA LYS A 54 -14.05 -3.44 -4.01
C LYS A 54 -12.83 -2.53 -4.07
N HIS A 55 -11.64 -3.07 -3.80
CA HIS A 55 -10.44 -2.25 -3.68
C HIS A 55 -9.46 -2.48 -4.84
N TRP A 56 -8.73 -1.42 -5.14
CA TRP A 56 -7.68 -1.42 -6.14
C TRP A 56 -6.37 -0.90 -5.54
N ILE A 57 -5.27 -1.55 -5.85
CA ILE A 57 -3.93 -1.17 -5.39
C ILE A 57 -3.46 -0.04 -6.28
N ILE A 58 -3.09 1.08 -5.66
CA ILE A 58 -2.70 2.31 -6.36
C ILE A 58 -1.37 2.86 -5.84
N SER A 59 -0.53 1.98 -5.29
CA SER A 59 0.80 2.31 -4.77
C SER A 59 1.67 3.06 -5.79
N TYR A 60 1.51 2.79 -7.10
CA TYR A 60 2.24 3.51 -8.15
C TYR A 60 2.03 5.03 -8.15
N ILE A 61 0.87 5.50 -7.68
CA ILE A 61 0.54 6.93 -7.58
C ILE A 61 1.02 7.51 -6.25
N TYR A 62 0.66 6.86 -5.13
CA TYR A 62 0.82 7.46 -3.81
C TYR A 62 2.17 7.22 -3.16
N LYS A 63 2.81 6.08 -3.42
CA LYS A 63 4.13 5.78 -2.84
C LYS A 63 5.19 6.84 -3.22
N PRO A 64 5.33 7.30 -4.48
CA PRO A 64 6.26 8.37 -4.82
C PRO A 64 5.96 9.70 -4.14
N ILE A 65 4.69 9.97 -3.81
CA ILE A 65 4.28 11.17 -3.07
C ILE A 65 4.72 11.02 -1.61
N ALA A 66 4.41 9.89 -0.97
CA ALA A 66 4.81 9.59 0.39
C ALA A 66 6.34 9.64 0.57
N GLU A 67 7.12 9.11 -0.38
CA GLU A 67 8.59 9.20 -0.38
C GLU A 67 9.08 10.66 -0.37
N LYS A 68 8.45 11.53 -1.16
CA LYS A 68 8.77 12.96 -1.18
C LYS A 68 8.38 13.66 0.12
N LEU A 69 7.23 13.29 0.70
CA LEU A 69 6.76 13.83 1.98
C LEU A 69 7.72 13.46 3.12
N VAL A 70 8.09 12.18 3.24
CA VAL A 70 9.05 11.67 4.24
C VAL A 70 10.42 12.34 4.09
N LYS A 71 10.87 12.58 2.86
CA LYS A 71 12.13 13.30 2.61
C LYS A 71 12.05 14.77 3.01
N LYS A 72 10.89 15.41 2.83
CA LYS A 72 10.68 16.84 3.07
C LYS A 72 10.50 17.16 4.56
N TYR A 73 9.73 16.34 5.27
CA TYR A 73 9.27 16.61 6.63
C TYR A 73 10.02 15.74 7.64
N GLN A 74 10.73 16.38 8.57
CA GLN A 74 11.57 15.68 9.54
C GLN A 74 10.73 14.79 10.46
N GLU A 75 9.52 15.21 10.80
CA GLU A 75 8.58 14.49 11.66
C GLU A 75 8.08 13.18 11.04
N LEU A 76 8.30 12.93 9.74
CA LEU A 76 7.88 11.71 9.05
C LEU A 76 9.04 10.73 8.82
N ARG A 77 10.25 11.01 9.31
CA ARG A 77 11.46 10.22 9.00
C ARG A 77 11.40 8.77 9.49
N HIS A 78 10.60 8.48 10.51
CA HIS A 78 10.40 7.12 11.01
C HIS A 78 9.55 6.27 10.06
N ILE A 79 8.80 6.90 9.16
CA ILE A 79 7.90 6.22 8.23
C ILE A 79 8.69 5.65 7.05
N ARG A 80 8.36 4.40 6.69
CA ARG A 80 8.89 3.72 5.50
C ARG A 80 7.77 3.54 4.48
N PRO A 81 7.67 4.38 3.43
CA PRO A 81 6.63 4.25 2.40
C PRO A 81 6.57 2.88 1.72
N THR A 82 7.70 2.16 1.66
CA THR A 82 7.79 0.78 1.13
C THR A 82 7.12 -0.28 2.00
N ARG A 83 6.71 0.07 3.23
CA ARG A 83 5.96 -0.78 4.17
C ARG A 83 4.49 -0.36 4.30
N ILE A 84 4.02 0.57 3.46
CA ILE A 84 2.63 1.00 3.38
C ILE A 84 2.03 0.48 2.07
N LEU A 85 0.90 -0.22 2.16
CA LEU A 85 0.09 -0.58 1.00
C LEU A 85 -0.93 0.53 0.75
N PHE A 86 -0.98 1.06 -0.48
CA PHE A 86 -1.97 2.08 -0.86
C PHE A 86 -3.08 1.41 -1.67
N ILE A 87 -4.30 1.52 -1.17
CA ILE A 87 -5.49 0.99 -1.83
C ILE A 87 -6.56 2.07 -1.96
N GLU A 88 -7.43 1.89 -2.94
CA GLU A 88 -8.60 2.74 -3.15
C GLU A 88 -9.86 1.90 -3.23
N GLU A 89 -10.86 2.25 -2.43
CA GLU A 89 -12.22 1.70 -2.52
C GLU A 89 -12.92 2.33 -3.73
N MET A 90 -13.22 1.50 -4.73
CA MET A 90 -13.71 1.93 -6.03
C MET A 90 -15.23 2.15 -6.04
N ASP A 91 -15.96 1.38 -5.23
CA ASP A 91 -17.43 1.28 -5.32
C ASP A 91 -18.15 2.07 -4.22
N TRP A 92 -17.42 2.84 -3.41
CA TRP A 92 -18.04 3.58 -2.32
C TRP A 92 -18.88 4.74 -2.87
N ILE A 93 -20.14 4.79 -2.42
CA ILE A 93 -21.05 5.90 -2.67
C ILE A 93 -21.59 6.46 -1.35
N PRO A 94 -21.86 7.77 -1.27
CA PRO A 94 -22.49 8.35 -0.09
C PRO A 94 -23.85 7.68 0.18
N PRO A 95 -24.12 7.23 1.42
CA PRO A 95 -25.42 6.70 1.77
C PRO A 95 -26.47 7.82 1.71
N ASP A 96 -27.65 7.50 1.17
CA ASP A 96 -28.79 8.41 1.22
C ASP A 96 -29.31 8.47 2.67
N SER A 97 -29.12 9.60 3.34
CA SER A 97 -29.44 9.75 4.75
C SER A 97 -29.95 11.15 5.06
N ILE A 98 -31.03 11.19 5.83
CA ILE A 98 -31.63 12.41 6.38
C ILE A 98 -30.67 13.12 7.36
N LYS A 99 -29.72 12.38 7.94
CA LYS A 99 -28.65 12.92 8.81
C LYS A 99 -27.29 12.47 8.26
N PRO A 100 -26.73 13.16 7.27
CA PRO A 100 -25.45 12.78 6.68
C PRO A 100 -24.36 12.84 7.73
N LYS A 101 -23.67 11.71 7.94
CA LYS A 101 -22.48 11.65 8.81
C LYS A 101 -21.26 12.13 8.03
N LYS A 102 -20.29 12.72 8.72
CA LYS A 102 -18.98 12.99 8.13
C LYS A 102 -18.34 11.65 7.74
N HIS A 103 -18.01 11.50 6.47
CA HIS A 103 -17.37 10.30 5.95
C HIS A 103 -15.87 10.55 5.82
N TRP A 104 -15.06 9.56 6.22
CA TRP A 104 -13.63 9.61 6.01
C TRP A 104 -13.32 9.55 4.51
N VAL A 105 -12.30 10.30 4.11
CA VAL A 105 -11.82 10.43 2.73
C VAL A 105 -10.63 9.52 2.48
N ALA A 106 -9.69 9.52 3.44
CA ALA A 106 -8.62 8.56 3.55
C ALA A 106 -8.53 8.06 5.00
N LYS A 107 -7.85 6.93 5.18
CA LYS A 107 -7.54 6.39 6.49
C LYS A 107 -6.23 5.60 6.45
N ALA A 108 -5.32 5.89 7.35
CA ALA A 108 -4.23 4.98 7.71
C ALA A 108 -4.71 3.93 8.73
N SER A 109 -4.32 2.68 8.53
CA SER A 109 -4.60 1.58 9.46
C SER A 109 -3.42 0.63 9.58
N LYS A 110 -3.28 -0.05 10.72
CA LYS A 110 -2.30 -1.13 10.87
C LYS A 110 -2.75 -2.30 10.00
N ALA A 111 -1.81 -2.84 9.23
CA ALA A 111 -2.01 -4.11 8.56
C ALA A 111 -2.26 -5.20 9.61
N ASN A 112 -3.18 -6.12 9.29
CA ASN A 112 -3.36 -7.29 10.13
C ASN A 112 -2.08 -8.17 10.09
N LYS A 113 -1.93 -9.06 11.08
CA LYS A 113 -0.73 -9.90 11.23
C LYS A 113 -0.42 -10.72 9.97
N HIS A 114 -1.44 -11.21 9.27
CA HIS A 114 -1.29 -12.00 8.06
C HIS A 114 -0.77 -11.16 6.89
N LEU A 115 -1.28 -9.95 6.70
CA LEU A 115 -0.82 -9.04 5.66
C LEU A 115 0.63 -8.60 5.91
N SER A 116 0.98 -8.33 7.17
CA SER A 116 2.34 -7.99 7.56
C SER A 116 3.30 -9.17 7.38
N SER A 117 2.94 -10.38 7.82
CA SER A 117 3.85 -11.53 7.72
C SER A 117 3.98 -12.09 6.30
N MET A 118 2.88 -12.16 5.56
CA MET A 118 2.85 -12.81 4.24
C MET A 118 3.09 -11.86 3.06
N ILE A 119 2.79 -10.57 3.21
CA ILE A 119 2.93 -9.58 2.12
C ILE A 119 3.97 -8.50 2.50
N GLY A 120 4.30 -8.37 3.79
CA GLY A 120 5.38 -7.50 4.25
C GLY A 120 4.98 -6.03 4.39
N TYR A 121 3.68 -5.72 4.47
CA TYR A 121 3.15 -4.38 4.73
C TYR A 121 2.75 -4.22 6.19
N ASP A 122 3.15 -3.13 6.83
CA ASP A 122 2.79 -2.85 8.22
C ASP A 122 1.54 -1.97 8.34
N TYR A 123 1.27 -1.22 7.27
CA TYR A 123 0.15 -0.28 7.22
C TYR A 123 -0.59 -0.41 5.90
N VAL A 124 -1.87 -0.08 5.95
CA VAL A 124 -2.72 0.12 4.78
C VAL A 124 -3.22 1.55 4.82
N MET A 125 -2.98 2.28 3.74
CA MET A 125 -3.57 3.59 3.50
C MET A 125 -4.67 3.42 2.46
N GLU A 126 -5.90 3.65 2.91
CA GLU A 126 -7.11 3.47 2.11
C GLU A 126 -7.68 4.84 1.74
N THR A 127 -7.97 5.04 0.46
CA THR A 127 -8.74 6.19 -0.04
C THR A 127 -10.05 5.72 -0.64
N ARG A 128 -10.98 6.64 -0.87
CA ARG A 128 -12.22 6.38 -1.62
C ARG A 128 -12.23 7.12 -2.93
N SER A 129 -12.36 6.38 -4.03
CA SER A 129 -12.34 6.94 -5.39
C SER A 129 -13.33 8.10 -5.55
N TYR A 130 -14.55 7.97 -4.98
CA TYR A 130 -15.56 9.03 -4.96
C TYR A 130 -15.01 10.39 -4.51
N PHE A 131 -14.20 10.45 -3.45
CA PHE A 131 -13.65 11.72 -3.00
C PHE A 131 -12.39 12.11 -3.77
N ILE A 132 -11.51 11.16 -4.07
CA ILE A 132 -10.23 11.40 -4.73
C ILE A 132 -10.41 12.02 -6.11
N GLU A 133 -11.39 11.56 -6.89
CA GLU A 133 -11.68 12.11 -8.23
C GLU A 133 -12.18 13.57 -8.21
N ARG A 134 -12.61 14.06 -7.03
CA ARG A 134 -13.23 15.37 -6.85
C ARG A 134 -12.31 16.39 -6.18
N ILE A 135 -11.08 16.00 -5.83
CA ILE A 135 -10.10 16.88 -5.19
C ILE A 135 -8.86 17.09 -6.08
N SER A 136 -8.22 18.23 -5.89
CA SER A 136 -6.99 18.58 -6.60
C SER A 136 -5.80 17.73 -6.13
N ARG A 137 -4.77 17.65 -6.96
CA ARG A 137 -3.51 16.97 -6.60
C ARG A 137 -2.87 17.54 -5.32
N SER A 138 -2.93 18.84 -5.09
CA SER A 138 -2.42 19.46 -3.86
C SER A 138 -3.20 18.99 -2.63
N GLN A 139 -4.52 18.85 -2.74
CA GLN A 139 -5.35 18.30 -1.67
C GLN A 139 -5.05 16.82 -1.42
N ILE A 140 -4.77 16.02 -2.45
CA ILE A 140 -4.31 14.62 -2.28
C ILE A 140 -2.98 14.60 -1.51
N ILE A 141 -2.02 15.46 -1.86
CA ILE A 141 -0.72 15.53 -1.16
C ILE A 141 -0.90 15.90 0.31
N GLU A 142 -1.78 16.86 0.60
CA GLU A 142 -2.12 17.27 1.98
C GLU A 142 -2.79 16.14 2.76
N LEU A 143 -3.76 15.45 2.15
CA LEU A 143 -4.45 14.29 2.72
C LEU A 143 -3.46 13.16 3.06
N LEU A 144 -2.60 12.78 2.12
CA LEU A 144 -1.56 11.77 2.36
C LEU A 144 -0.63 12.22 3.50
N CYS A 145 -0.23 13.49 3.54
CA CYS A 145 0.60 14.01 4.62
C CYS A 145 -0.10 13.96 5.98
N HIS A 146 -1.40 14.26 6.03
CA HIS A 146 -2.21 14.18 7.24
C HIS A 146 -2.28 12.74 7.75
N GLU A 147 -2.61 11.77 6.89
CA GLU A 147 -2.69 10.37 7.26
C GLU A 147 -1.34 9.78 7.68
N LEU A 148 -0.25 10.18 7.03
CA LEU A 148 1.10 9.75 7.43
C LEU A 148 1.45 10.23 8.85
N ARG A 149 1.04 11.44 9.24
CA ARG A 149 1.28 11.98 10.59
C ARG A 149 0.54 11.22 11.70
N GLN A 150 -0.48 10.43 11.36
CA GLN A 150 -1.17 9.60 12.33
C GLN A 150 -0.33 8.39 12.75
N ILE A 151 0.65 7.97 11.94
CA ILE A 151 1.60 6.92 12.30
C ILE A 151 2.67 7.54 13.20
N ASP A 152 2.70 7.16 14.47
CA ASP A 152 3.69 7.66 15.41
C ASP A 152 5.05 6.95 15.29
N GLU A 153 6.02 7.41 16.07
CA GLU A 153 7.38 6.85 16.07
C GLU A 153 7.48 5.42 16.61
N TYR A 154 6.49 4.96 17.38
CA TYR A 154 6.36 3.58 17.89
C TYR A 154 5.63 2.68 16.89
N GLY A 155 5.10 3.28 15.82
CA GLY A 155 4.32 2.60 14.80
C GLY A 155 2.87 2.36 15.19
N ASP A 156 2.39 3.00 16.26
CA ASP A 156 0.96 3.07 16.58
C ASP A 156 0.28 4.11 15.69
N ILE A 157 -1.04 3.93 15.51
CA ILE A 157 -1.86 4.89 14.77
C ILE A 157 -2.64 5.67 15.80
N ALA A 158 -2.45 6.99 15.82
CA ALA A 158 -3.24 7.89 16.62
C ALA A 158 -4.73 7.63 16.35
N SER A 159 -5.49 7.32 17.39
CA SER A 159 -6.94 7.24 17.29
C SER A 159 -7.47 8.57 16.75
N HIS A 160 -8.45 8.50 15.86
CA HIS A 160 -9.34 9.64 15.63
C HIS A 160 -10.22 9.83 16.89
N ASP A 161 -9.62 10.22 18.01
CA ASP A 161 -10.32 10.92 19.08
C ASP A 161 -10.13 12.40 18.68
N VAL A 162 -11.11 13.06 18.06
CA VAL A 162 -12.35 13.51 18.67
C VAL A 162 -13.47 13.54 17.63
N GLU A 163 -14.63 12.98 17.98
CA GLU A 163 -15.92 13.27 17.35
C GLU A 163 -16.24 14.76 17.53
N ASP A 164 -16.28 15.54 16.44
CA ASP A 164 -16.99 16.82 16.37
C ASP A 164 -18.24 16.66 15.50
#